data_AF-A0A7W0K4B4-F1
#
_entry.id   AF-A0A7W0K4B4-F1
#
_cell.length_a   1.000
_cell.length_b   1.000
_cell.length_c   1.000
_cell.angle_alpha   90.00
_cell.angle_beta   90.00
_cell.angle_gamma   90.00
#
_symmetry.space_group_name_H-M   'P 1'
#
loop_
_entity.id
_entity.type
_entity.pdbx_description
1 polymer ?
#
loop_
_entity_poly.entity_id
_entity_poly.type
_entity_poly.pdbx_seq_one_letter_code
_entity_poly.pdbx_strand_id
1 'polypeptide(L)'
;MAGAANFGTGGRGSADFGSGDFAVVGRRRFSGLSEVSSDLGVLDHTGTGAWVVVLPFDGPPVCARFDAVASVPEGAAALPRSARWRGPDAGAWTSSLGRRDYAKRVAVVREAIAAGDVYQVNLCRRLSVALPAGADSGLAGLGEVLAARHPAPHA
;
A
#
# COMPACT_ATOMS: atom_id res chain seq x y z
N MET A 1 -2.03 -22.04 6.21
CA MET A 1 -2.79 -21.90 4.96
C MET A 1 -2.67 -20.46 4.50
N ALA A 2 -1.97 -20.24 3.40
CA ALA A 2 -1.74 -18.92 2.81
C ALA A 2 -3.00 -18.49 2.03
N GLY A 3 -3.54 -17.31 2.33
CA GLY A 3 -4.49 -16.62 1.48
C GLY A 3 -3.70 -15.73 0.53
N ALA A 4 -3.45 -16.23 -0.67
CA ALA A 4 -2.94 -15.43 -1.79
C ALA A 4 -4.09 -14.52 -2.26
N ALA A 5 -3.88 -13.21 -2.22
CA ALA A 5 -4.66 -12.31 -3.06
C ALA A 5 -4.17 -12.57 -4.49
N ASN A 6 -4.97 -13.28 -5.27
CA ASN A 6 -4.75 -13.47 -6.70
C ASN A 6 -4.92 -12.11 -7.39
N PHE A 7 -3.82 -11.39 -7.59
CA PHE A 7 -3.75 -10.44 -8.68
C PHE A 7 -3.40 -11.24 -9.94
N GLY A 8 -4.35 -11.32 -10.86
CA GLY A 8 -4.33 -12.22 -12.00
C GLY A 8 -3.00 -12.17 -12.78
N THR A 9 -2.41 -13.34 -12.94
CA THR A 9 -1.30 -13.57 -13.85
C THR A 9 -1.80 -13.48 -15.29
N GLY A 10 -1.16 -12.63 -16.09
CA GLY A 10 -1.06 -12.80 -17.54
C GLY A 10 -2.36 -12.68 -18.34
N GLY A 11 -2.67 -11.45 -18.75
CA GLY A 11 -3.58 -11.22 -19.86
C GLY A 11 -3.64 -9.73 -20.17
N ARG A 12 -3.44 -9.34 -21.43
CA ARG A 12 -3.91 -8.04 -21.96
C ARG A 12 -5.44 -8.09 -21.97
N GLY A 13 -6.06 -8.08 -20.80
CA GLY A 13 -7.48 -7.86 -20.65
C GLY A 13 -7.69 -6.37 -20.57
N SER A 14 -8.58 -5.83 -21.40
CA SER A 14 -9.16 -4.51 -21.16
C SER A 14 -9.90 -4.59 -19.82
N ALA A 15 -9.21 -4.23 -18.74
CA ALA A 15 -9.85 -4.05 -17.44
C ALA A 15 -10.82 -2.88 -17.59
N ASP A 16 -12.05 -3.08 -17.13
CA ASP A 16 -13.05 -2.02 -17.08
C ASP A 16 -12.64 -1.09 -15.91
N PHE A 17 -11.86 -0.06 -16.22
CA PHE A 17 -11.36 0.88 -15.23
C PHE A 17 -12.50 1.80 -14.80
N GLY A 18 -12.84 1.77 -13.52
CA GLY A 18 -13.94 2.57 -13.00
C GLY A 18 -13.56 4.05 -13.04
N SER A 19 -14.55 4.94 -13.22
CA SER A 19 -14.38 6.40 -13.07
C SER A 19 -13.88 6.85 -11.69
N GLY A 20 -13.72 5.90 -10.76
CA GLY A 20 -13.21 6.10 -9.40
C GLY A 20 -11.74 5.68 -9.19
N ASP A 21 -11.03 5.17 -10.20
CA ASP A 21 -9.63 4.75 -10.05
C ASP A 21 -8.69 5.96 -10.08
N PHE A 22 -7.88 6.10 -9.04
CA PHE A 22 -6.94 7.21 -8.90
C PHE A 22 -5.66 6.78 -8.16
N ALA A 23 -4.63 7.60 -8.30
CA ALA A 23 -3.46 7.55 -7.43
C ALA A 23 -3.12 8.97 -6.94
N VAL A 24 -2.49 9.06 -5.78
CA VAL A 24 -1.93 10.30 -5.24
C VAL A 24 -0.46 10.04 -4.92
N VAL A 25 0.43 10.86 -5.48
CA VAL A 25 1.88 10.77 -5.22
C VAL A 25 2.38 12.16 -4.90
N GLY A 26 2.78 12.38 -3.64
CA GLY A 26 3.07 13.71 -3.12
C GLY A 26 1.85 14.62 -3.30
N ARG A 27 2.02 15.71 -4.07
CA ARG A 27 0.96 16.71 -4.34
C ARG A 27 0.42 16.62 -5.76
N ARG A 28 0.43 15.43 -6.33
CA ARG A 28 -0.13 15.15 -7.67
C ARG A 28 -1.20 14.07 -7.56
N ARG A 29 -2.34 14.33 -8.18
CA ARG A 29 -3.43 13.37 -8.35
C ARG A 29 -3.45 12.87 -9.78
N PHE A 30 -3.57 11.55 -9.93
CA PHE A 30 -3.61 10.84 -11.19
C PHE A 30 -5.00 10.22 -11.36
N SER A 31 -5.57 10.30 -12.55
CA SER A 31 -6.92 9.80 -12.85
C SER A 31 -7.03 9.35 -14.31
N GLY A 32 -8.04 8.54 -14.61
CA GLY A 32 -8.17 7.90 -15.92
C GLY A 32 -7.12 6.79 -16.05
N LEU A 33 -7.20 5.80 -15.15
CA LEU A 33 -6.36 4.61 -15.22
C LEU A 33 -6.62 3.91 -16.54
N SER A 34 -5.58 3.71 -17.34
CA SER A 34 -5.69 3.11 -18.68
C SER A 34 -4.86 1.83 -18.82
N GLU A 35 -3.94 1.56 -17.90
CA GLU A 35 -3.11 0.36 -17.92
C GLU A 35 -2.59 0.00 -16.53
N VAL A 36 -2.55 -1.29 -16.22
CA VAL A 36 -1.82 -1.84 -15.06
C VAL A 36 -0.95 -3.00 -15.54
N SER A 37 0.33 -2.98 -15.20
CA SER A 37 1.30 -3.99 -15.60
C SER A 37 2.26 -4.30 -14.45
N SER A 38 2.72 -5.55 -14.39
CA SER A 38 3.83 -5.97 -13.53
C SER A 38 5.17 -6.07 -14.27
N ASP A 39 5.18 -5.78 -15.57
CA ASP A 39 6.39 -5.72 -16.41
C ASP A 39 6.90 -4.27 -16.46
N LEU A 40 8.16 -4.06 -16.06
CA LEU A 40 8.79 -2.73 -16.10
C LEU A 40 9.09 -2.25 -17.52
N GLY A 41 9.15 -3.15 -18.51
CA GLY A 41 9.38 -2.79 -19.91
C GLY A 41 8.31 -1.87 -20.50
N VAL A 42 7.13 -1.78 -19.86
CA VAL A 42 6.08 -0.82 -20.26
C VAL A 42 6.50 0.64 -20.10
N LEU A 43 7.52 0.91 -19.27
CA LEU A 43 8.05 2.26 -19.06
C LEU A 43 8.90 2.75 -20.24
N ASP A 44 9.40 1.84 -21.07
CA ASP A 44 10.17 2.16 -22.29
C ASP A 44 9.26 2.51 -23.47
N HIS A 45 7.94 2.26 -23.35
CA HIS A 45 6.99 2.55 -24.40
C HIS A 45 6.81 4.06 -24.58
N THR A 46 6.97 4.54 -25.80
CA THR A 46 6.67 5.92 -26.16
C THR A 46 5.15 6.07 -26.31
N GLY A 47 4.55 6.89 -25.45
CA GLY A 47 3.11 7.12 -25.43
C GLY A 47 2.73 8.32 -24.56
N THR A 48 1.48 8.75 -24.66
CA THR A 48 0.93 9.80 -23.78
C THR A 48 0.46 9.22 -22.46
N GLY A 49 0.38 10.05 -21.42
CA GLY A 49 0.00 9.64 -20.06
C GLY A 49 1.16 9.67 -19.09
N ALA A 50 0.88 9.32 -17.84
CA ALA A 50 1.86 9.32 -16.75
C ALA A 50 1.78 8.03 -15.94
N TRP A 51 2.95 7.49 -15.59
CA TRP A 51 3.06 6.28 -14.80
C TRP A 51 3.18 6.59 -13.31
N VAL A 52 2.44 5.83 -12.50
CA VAL A 52 2.71 5.64 -11.08
C VAL A 52 3.25 4.23 -10.90
N VAL A 53 4.42 4.12 -10.27
CA VAL A 53 5.12 2.85 -10.10
C VAL A 53 5.29 2.57 -8.61
N VAL A 54 4.83 1.40 -8.19
CA VAL A 54 5.07 0.85 -6.84
C VAL A 54 6.08 -0.28 -6.98
N LEU A 55 7.27 -0.07 -6.41
CA LEU A 55 8.32 -1.09 -6.30
C LEU A 55 8.32 -1.62 -4.86
N PRO A 56 7.73 -2.79 -4.60
CA PRO A 56 7.78 -3.36 -3.26
C PRO A 56 9.19 -3.87 -2.95
N PHE A 57 9.51 -4.01 -1.65
CA PHE A 57 10.75 -4.66 -1.24
C PHE A 57 10.81 -6.14 -1.69
N ASP A 58 9.66 -6.80 -1.73
CA ASP A 58 9.50 -8.18 -2.17
C ASP A 58 8.21 -8.33 -3.00
N GLY A 59 8.26 -9.17 -4.03
CA GLY A 59 7.17 -9.36 -5.00
C GLY A 59 7.28 -8.52 -6.29
N PRO A 60 6.35 -8.73 -7.24
CA PRO A 60 6.36 -8.02 -8.52
C PRO A 60 6.02 -6.53 -8.36
N PRO A 61 6.55 -5.66 -9.23
CA PRO A 61 6.20 -4.25 -9.23
C PRO A 61 4.78 -4.04 -9.75
N VAL A 62 4.22 -2.86 -9.50
CA VAL A 62 2.97 -2.40 -10.10
C VAL A 62 3.23 -1.09 -10.85
N CYS A 63 3.07 -1.12 -12.17
CA CYS A 63 3.08 0.04 -13.03
C CYS A 63 1.65 0.36 -13.43
N ALA A 64 1.15 1.54 -13.06
CA ALA A 64 -0.19 2.02 -13.41
C ALA A 64 -0.10 3.27 -14.28
N ARG A 65 -0.64 3.23 -15.50
CA ARG A 65 -0.69 4.39 -16.41
C ARG A 65 -1.97 5.15 -16.25
N PHE A 66 -1.86 6.47 -16.14
CA PHE A 66 -2.98 7.39 -16.04
C PHE A 66 -2.96 8.40 -17.18
N ASP A 67 -4.13 8.77 -17.65
CA ASP A 67 -4.29 9.70 -18.77
C ASP A 67 -4.20 11.17 -18.34
N ALA A 68 -4.50 11.45 -17.06
CA ALA A 68 -4.48 12.81 -16.52
C ALA A 68 -3.71 12.92 -15.19
N VAL A 69 -2.98 14.03 -15.04
CA VAL A 69 -2.27 14.41 -13.81
C VAL A 69 -2.64 15.85 -13.44
N ALA A 70 -3.03 16.07 -12.19
CA ALA A 70 -3.34 17.38 -11.65
C ALA A 70 -2.51 17.66 -10.39
N SER A 71 -1.96 18.88 -10.28
CA SER A 71 -1.34 19.37 -9.05
C SER A 71 -2.42 19.68 -8.00
N VAL A 72 -2.19 19.26 -6.77
CA VAL A 72 -3.07 19.51 -5.62
C VAL A 72 -2.55 20.75 -4.88
N PRO A 73 -3.34 21.83 -4.74
CA PRO A 73 -2.95 23.04 -4.00
C PRO A 73 -2.71 22.82 -2.52
N GLU A 74 -2.08 23.79 -1.85
CA GLU A 74 -1.69 23.64 -0.44
C GLU A 74 -2.93 23.82 0.43
N GLY A 75 -3.09 22.97 1.44
CA GLY A 75 -4.34 22.90 2.22
C GLY A 75 -5.53 22.24 1.50
N ALA A 76 -5.40 21.86 0.22
CA ALA A 76 -6.43 21.09 -0.48
C ALA A 76 -6.28 19.59 -0.20
N ALA A 77 -7.42 18.89 -0.08
CA ALA A 77 -7.43 17.44 0.05
C ALA A 77 -6.95 16.79 -1.27
N ALA A 78 -5.90 15.98 -1.20
CA ALA A 78 -5.38 15.26 -2.35
C ALA A 78 -6.24 14.04 -2.72
N LEU A 79 -6.86 13.41 -1.72
CA LEU A 79 -7.77 12.29 -1.87
C LEU A 79 -9.18 12.79 -2.24
N PRO A 80 -9.90 12.09 -3.13
CA PRO A 80 -11.31 12.38 -3.37
C PRO A 80 -12.11 12.19 -2.10
N ARG A 81 -13.10 13.06 -1.85
CA ARG A 81 -14.06 12.84 -0.76
C ARG A 81 -14.69 11.47 -0.90
N SER A 82 -14.58 10.70 0.16
CA SER A 82 -15.01 9.31 0.18
C SER A 82 -15.93 9.01 1.36
N ALA A 83 -16.51 7.81 1.37
CA ALA A 83 -17.27 7.35 2.53
C ALA A 83 -16.37 7.35 3.77
N ARG A 84 -16.92 7.78 4.90
CA ARG A 84 -16.21 7.76 6.18
C ARG A 84 -15.69 6.35 6.47
N TRP A 85 -14.39 6.23 6.75
CA TRP A 85 -13.77 4.96 7.13
C TRP A 85 -14.46 4.34 8.34
N ARG A 86 -14.94 3.10 8.16
CA ARG A 86 -15.39 2.22 9.24
C ARG A 86 -14.41 1.06 9.31
N GLY A 87 -13.41 1.21 10.17
CA GLY A 87 -12.36 0.20 10.33
C GLY A 87 -12.87 -1.10 10.95
N PRO A 88 -12.04 -2.15 10.88
CA PRO A 88 -12.32 -3.42 11.55
C PRO A 88 -12.35 -3.24 13.07
N ASP A 89 -13.04 -4.16 13.75
CA ASP A 89 -13.06 -4.21 15.21
C ASP A 89 -11.65 -4.31 15.79
N ALA A 90 -11.39 -3.59 16.89
CA ALA A 90 -10.06 -3.53 17.49
C ALA A 90 -9.60 -4.90 18.03
N GLY A 91 -10.52 -5.76 18.46
CA GLY A 91 -10.26 -7.12 18.92
C GLY A 91 -10.07 -8.14 17.80
N ALA A 92 -10.43 -7.81 16.55
CA ALA A 92 -10.32 -8.73 15.41
C ALA A 92 -8.89 -8.84 14.83
N TRP A 93 -7.97 -8.00 15.28
CA TRP A 93 -6.59 -8.02 14.80
C TRP A 93 -5.83 -9.24 15.31
N THR A 94 -5.19 -9.93 14.38
CA THR A 94 -4.29 -11.04 14.67
C THR A 94 -2.84 -10.58 14.52
N SER A 95 -1.93 -11.19 15.29
CA SER A 95 -0.51 -10.90 15.18
C SER A 95 0.26 -12.11 14.67
N SER A 96 1.22 -11.88 13.77
CA SER A 96 2.15 -12.93 13.32
C SER A 96 3.06 -13.43 14.44
N LEU A 97 3.20 -12.66 15.52
CA LEU A 97 4.02 -13.03 16.67
C LEU A 97 3.40 -12.51 17.97
N GLY A 98 2.96 -13.44 18.81
CA GLY A 98 2.42 -13.14 20.13
C GLY A 98 3.47 -12.57 21.09
N ARG A 99 3.02 -11.92 22.17
CA ARG A 99 3.90 -11.24 23.14
C ARG A 99 5.02 -12.13 23.67
N ARG A 100 4.67 -13.36 24.09
CA ARG A 100 5.64 -14.31 24.68
C ARG A 100 6.76 -14.64 23.69
N ASP A 101 6.40 -14.95 22.45
CA ASP A 101 7.40 -15.36 21.45
C ASP A 101 8.17 -14.17 20.89
N TYR A 102 7.56 -12.98 20.81
CA TYR A 102 8.29 -11.74 20.53
C TYR A 102 9.38 -11.50 21.58
N ALA A 103 9.04 -11.61 22.87
CA ALA A 103 10.02 -11.43 23.96
C ALA A 103 11.16 -12.46 23.90
N LYS A 104 10.87 -13.72 23.57
CA LYS A 104 11.92 -14.74 23.34
C LYS A 104 12.86 -14.36 22.21
N ARG A 105 12.32 -13.87 21.07
CA ARG A 105 13.16 -13.43 19.94
C ARG A 105 13.99 -12.20 20.29
N VAL A 106 13.48 -11.28 21.09
CA VAL A 106 14.27 -10.17 21.63
C VAL A 106 15.44 -10.68 22.48
N ALA A 107 15.23 -11.70 23.32
CA ALA A 107 16.32 -12.28 24.11
C ALA A 107 17.43 -12.87 23.21
N VAL A 108 17.05 -13.63 22.18
CA VAL A 108 18.01 -14.18 21.18
C VAL A 108 18.80 -13.06 20.48
N VAL A 109 18.13 -11.98 20.06
CA VAL A 109 18.81 -10.82 19.46
C VAL A 109 19.81 -10.20 20.44
N ARG A 110 19.46 -10.09 21.72
CA ARG A 110 20.37 -9.53 22.74
C ARG A 110 21.59 -10.41 22.97
N GLU A 111 21.42 -11.73 22.97
CA GLU A 111 22.52 -12.69 23.08
C GLU A 111 23.48 -12.58 21.90
N ALA A 112 22.96 -12.49 20.66
CA ALA A 112 23.77 -12.31 19.46
C ALA A 112 24.54 -10.97 19.48
N ILE A 113 23.91 -9.89 19.98
CA ILE A 113 24.61 -8.60 20.16
C ILE A 113 25.72 -8.72 21.21
N ALA A 114 25.44 -9.36 22.35
CA ALA A 114 26.42 -9.53 23.42
C ALA A 114 27.62 -10.40 23.01
N ALA A 115 27.41 -11.39 22.14
CA ALA A 115 28.47 -12.21 21.56
C ALA A 115 29.29 -11.47 20.49
N GLY A 116 28.83 -10.31 20.01
CA GLY A 116 29.47 -9.55 18.94
C GLY A 116 29.12 -10.04 17.53
N ASP A 117 28.12 -10.92 17.38
CA ASP A 117 27.72 -11.46 16.08
C ASP A 117 27.03 -10.41 15.20
N VAL A 118 26.26 -9.52 15.83
CA VAL A 118 25.53 -8.42 15.16
C VAL A 118 25.55 -7.18 16.03
N TYR A 119 25.50 -6.00 15.41
CA TYR A 119 25.39 -4.73 16.15
C TYR A 119 23.95 -4.33 16.45
N GLN A 120 23.03 -4.56 15.51
CA GLN A 120 21.63 -4.20 15.63
C GLN A 120 20.75 -5.11 14.78
N VAL A 121 19.54 -5.40 15.27
CA VAL A 121 18.49 -6.10 14.51
C VAL A 121 17.17 -5.34 14.67
N ASN A 122 16.48 -5.09 13.56
CA ASN A 122 15.09 -4.60 13.60
C ASN A 122 14.13 -5.79 13.59
N LEU A 123 13.61 -6.16 14.77
CA LEU A 123 12.64 -7.25 14.91
C LEU A 123 11.21 -6.71 14.78
N CYS A 124 10.55 -7.02 13.68
CA CYS A 124 9.16 -6.61 13.43
C CYS A 124 8.15 -7.73 13.76
N ARG A 125 6.88 -7.32 13.90
CA ARG A 125 5.72 -8.21 13.85
C ARG A 125 4.68 -7.64 12.92
N ARG A 126 3.89 -8.50 12.28
CA ARG A 126 2.78 -8.09 11.43
C ARG A 126 1.47 -8.16 12.22
N LEU A 127 0.65 -7.12 12.12
CA LEU A 127 -0.75 -7.15 12.53
C LEU A 127 -1.62 -7.28 11.28
N SER A 128 -2.63 -8.14 11.32
CA SER A 128 -3.47 -8.43 10.17
C SER A 128 -4.90 -8.69 10.58
N VAL A 129 -5.83 -8.24 9.75
CA VAL A 129 -7.27 -8.42 9.94
C VAL A 129 -7.93 -8.53 8.57
N ALA A 130 -8.93 -9.41 8.46
CA ALA A 130 -9.75 -9.47 7.27
C ALA A 130 -10.67 -8.24 7.24
N LEU A 131 -10.70 -7.55 6.10
CA LEU A 131 -11.63 -6.45 5.92
C LEU A 131 -13.06 -7.01 5.73
N PRO A 132 -14.09 -6.39 6.33
CA PRO A 132 -15.48 -6.72 6.03
C PRO A 132 -15.79 -6.54 4.54
N ALA A 133 -16.70 -7.35 4.00
CA ALA A 133 -17.13 -7.21 2.61
C ALA A 133 -17.61 -5.77 2.33
N GLY A 134 -17.10 -5.16 1.25
CA GLY A 134 -17.42 -3.79 0.85
C GLY A 134 -16.61 -2.69 1.54
N ALA A 135 -15.72 -3.03 2.49
CA ALA A 135 -14.84 -2.05 3.14
C ALA A 135 -13.78 -1.47 2.18
N ASP A 136 -13.52 -2.12 1.05
CA ASP A 136 -12.59 -1.65 0.01
C ASP A 136 -13.00 -0.28 -0.55
N SER A 137 -14.31 -0.03 -0.64
CA SER A 137 -14.87 1.28 -1.04
C SER A 137 -14.56 2.41 -0.04
N GLY A 138 -14.12 2.07 1.18
CA GLY A 138 -13.77 3.01 2.23
C GLY A 138 -12.26 3.27 2.37
N LEU A 139 -11.40 2.66 1.56
CA LEU A 139 -9.94 2.82 1.69
C LEU A 139 -9.46 4.27 1.44
N ALA A 140 -10.10 4.99 0.52
CA ALA A 140 -9.85 6.42 0.35
C ALA A 140 -10.15 7.20 1.65
N GLY A 141 -11.20 6.81 2.38
CA GLY A 141 -11.58 7.41 3.65
C GLY A 141 -10.59 7.08 4.77
N LEU A 142 -9.96 5.91 4.72
CA LEU A 142 -8.84 5.57 5.60
C LEU A 142 -7.66 6.49 5.31
N GLY A 143 -7.31 6.68 4.03
CA GLY A 143 -6.26 7.59 3.60
C GLY A 143 -6.49 9.03 4.10
N GLU A 144 -7.73 9.54 4.01
CA GLU A 144 -8.10 10.86 4.54
C GLU A 144 -7.86 10.96 6.05
N VAL A 145 -8.29 9.94 6.82
CA VAL A 145 -8.10 9.90 8.28
C VAL A 145 -6.61 9.85 8.64
N LEU A 146 -5.81 9.07 7.92
CA LEU A 146 -4.38 8.96 8.15
C LEU A 146 -3.66 10.27 7.83
N ALA A 147 -3.91 10.88 6.68
CA ALA A 147 -3.29 12.14 6.28
C ALA A 147 -3.61 13.28 7.25
N ALA A 148 -4.84 13.33 7.77
CA ALA A 148 -5.26 14.34 8.74
C ALA A 148 -4.62 14.17 10.13
N ARG A 149 -4.38 12.92 10.57
CA ARG A 149 -3.81 12.62 11.90
C ARG A 149 -2.29 12.49 11.91
N HIS A 150 -1.71 12.16 10.75
CA HIS A 150 -0.29 11.89 10.56
C HIS A 150 0.19 12.61 9.29
N PRO A 151 0.54 13.91 9.37
CA PRO A 151 1.01 14.70 8.23
C PRO A 151 2.47 14.35 7.88
N ALA A 152 2.71 13.08 7.55
CA ALA A 152 4.02 12.60 7.14
C ALA A 152 4.39 13.21 5.77
N PRO A 153 5.67 13.57 5.55
CA PRO A 153 6.12 14.09 4.26
C PRO A 153 6.04 13.06 3.12
N HIS A 154 5.92 11.78 3.48
CA HIS A 154 5.79 10.65 2.55
C HIS A 154 4.65 9.75 3.04
N ALA A 155 3.66 9.52 2.19
CA ALA A 155 2.47 8.71 2.44
C ALA A 155 2.05 8.02 1.14
#